data_AF-A0A6M8HYD8-F1
#
_entry.id   AF-A0A6M8HYD8-F1
#
_cell.length_a   1.000
_cell.length_b   1.000
_cell.length_c   1.000
_cell.angle_alpha   90.00
_cell.angle_beta   90.00
_cell.angle_gamma   90.00
#
_symmetry.space_group_name_H-M   'P 1'
#
loop_
_entity.id
_entity.type
_entity.pdbx_description
1 polymer ?
#
loop_
_entity_poly.entity_id
_entity_poly.type
_entity_poly.pdbx_seq_one_letter_code
_entity_poly.pdbx_strand_id
1 'polypeptide(L)'
;MATFTLTALPGHHEQTPGRPYESMVIELLGSCLGRSRIEAKSIVDIIPLIKTFGDDVAKQHPDVSFMVSVSVVKGSRKPNGFDLANSRNGLGQETWMRTIDKADPSRPGYPAVA
;
A
#
# COMPACT_ATOMS: atom_id res chain seq x y z
N MET A 1 3.34 24.34 -3.66
CA MET A 1 3.96 23.15 -3.05
C MET A 1 2.94 22.55 -2.10
N ALA A 2 2.79 21.24 -2.11
CA ALA A 2 1.82 20.53 -1.28
C ALA A 2 2.56 19.59 -0.33
N THR A 3 2.04 19.45 0.89
CA THR A 3 2.59 18.53 1.87
C THR A 3 1.75 17.27 1.94
N PHE A 4 2.41 16.12 1.95
CA PHE A 4 1.78 14.80 2.02
C PHE A 4 2.30 14.02 3.21
N THR A 5 1.43 13.18 3.76
CA THR A 5 1.78 12.14 4.71
C THR A 5 1.78 10.81 3.96
N LEU A 6 2.93 10.14 3.99
CA LEU A 6 3.08 8.75 3.57
C LEU A 6 2.92 7.85 4.79
N THR A 7 2.11 6.81 4.68
CA THR A 7 1.96 5.80 5.74
C THR A 7 2.04 4.42 5.12
N ALA A 8 2.95 3.57 5.60
CA ALA A 8 3.04 2.18 5.19
C ALA A 8 2.08 1.34 6.05
N LEU A 9 1.06 0.76 5.41
CA LEU A 9 0.00 -0.02 6.04
C LEU A 9 0.15 -1.48 5.64
N PRO A 10 0.27 -2.42 6.60
CA PRO A 10 0.29 -3.84 6.30
C PRO A 10 -0.92 -4.24 5.45
N GLY A 11 -0.68 -5.09 4.45
CA GLY A 11 -1.72 -5.53 3.54
C GLY A 11 -1.18 -6.36 2.39
N HIS A 12 -2.09 -7.08 1.73
CA HIS A 12 -1.78 -7.98 0.61
C HIS A 12 -2.94 -8.04 -0.37
N HIS A 13 -2.66 -8.53 -1.57
CA HIS A 13 -3.69 -8.94 -2.51
C HIS A 13 -4.10 -10.38 -2.19
N GLU A 14 -5.39 -10.68 -2.27
CA GLU A 14 -5.93 -12.03 -2.18
C GLU A 14 -6.50 -12.42 -3.53
N GLN A 15 -5.94 -13.47 -4.13
CA GLN A 15 -6.53 -14.13 -5.29
C GLN A 15 -7.48 -15.22 -4.77
N THR A 16 -8.77 -15.08 -5.06
CA THR A 16 -9.75 -16.13 -4.78
C THR A 16 -9.90 -17.03 -6.00
N PRO A 17 -9.71 -18.36 -5.88
CA PRO A 17 -9.94 -19.28 -6.98
C PRO A 17 -11.34 -19.14 -7.57
N GLY A 18 -11.43 -19.10 -8.90
CA GLY A 18 -12.69 -18.94 -9.62
C GLY A 18 -13.28 -17.52 -9.63
N ARG A 19 -12.61 -16.53 -9.04
CA ARG A 19 -12.96 -15.11 -9.21
C ARG A 19 -12.00 -14.42 -10.18
N PRO A 20 -12.53 -13.57 -11.09
CA PRO A 20 -11.69 -12.88 -12.08
C PRO A 20 -10.96 -11.66 -11.52
N TYR A 21 -11.13 -11.34 -10.22
CA TYR A 21 -10.53 -10.18 -9.59
C TYR A 21 -9.82 -10.55 -8.28
N GLU A 22 -8.71 -9.87 -8.02
CA GLU A 22 -8.01 -9.86 -6.74
C GLU A 22 -8.74 -8.90 -5.77
N SER A 23 -8.80 -9.28 -4.50
CA SER A 23 -9.24 -8.36 -3.44
C SER A 23 -8.04 -7.81 -2.68
N MET A 24 -8.08 -6.54 -2.30
CA MET A 24 -7.04 -5.93 -1.48
C MET A 24 -7.43 -5.97 -0.01
N VAL A 25 -6.57 -6.50 0.85
CA VAL A 25 -6.73 -6.53 2.31
C VAL A 25 -5.71 -5.59 2.93
N ILE A 26 -6.17 -4.64 3.76
CA ILE A 26 -5.32 -3.67 4.45
C ILE A 26 -5.71 -3.60 5.91
N GLU A 27 -4.71 -3.63 6.79
CA GLU A 27 -4.89 -3.43 8.22
C GLU A 27 -4.93 -1.93 8.56
N LEU A 28 -6.15 -1.39 8.65
CA LEU A 28 -6.36 0.05 8.93
C LEU A 28 -6.33 0.41 10.42
N LEU A 29 -6.57 -0.57 11.30
CA LEU A 29 -6.67 -0.37 12.76
C LEU A 29 -5.39 -0.81 13.51
N GLY A 30 -4.41 -1.36 12.79
CA GLY A 30 -3.14 -1.82 13.35
C GLY A 30 -2.07 -0.73 13.45
N SER A 31 -0.88 -1.11 13.90
CA SER A 31 0.30 -0.23 13.85
C SER A 31 0.80 -0.11 12.41
N CYS A 32 1.02 1.11 11.94
CA CYS A 32 1.67 1.32 10.64
C CYS A 32 3.17 0.98 10.73
N LEU A 33 3.73 0.46 9.64
CA LEU A 33 5.16 0.09 9.55
C LEU A 33 6.07 1.32 9.49
N GLY A 34 5.51 2.46 9.12
CA GLY A 34 6.25 3.71 9.05
C GLY A 34 5.35 4.86 8.63
N ARG A 35 5.77 6.07 8.99
CA ARG A 35 5.13 7.31 8.58
C ARG A 35 6.18 8.35 8.25
N SER A 36 6.01 9.03 7.13
CA SER A 36 6.88 10.14 6.72
C SER A 36 6.05 11.29 6.17
N ARG A 37 6.62 12.49 6.24
CA ARG A 37 6.02 13.70 5.67
C ARG A 37 6.92 14.22 4.57
N ILE A 38 6.34 14.41 3.40
CA ILE A 38 7.06 14.84 2.21
C ILE A 38 6.43 16.11 1.62
N GLU A 39 7.23 16.84 0.86
CA GLU A 39 6.78 18.00 0.11
C GLU A 39 7.02 17.78 -1.38
N ALA A 40 6.01 18.07 -2.19
CA ALA A 40 6.10 17.91 -3.64
C ALA A 40 5.28 18.97 -4.35
N LYS A 41 5.66 19.28 -5.60
CA LYS A 41 4.97 20.29 -6.42
C LYS A 41 4.03 19.65 -7.43
N SER A 42 4.34 18.44 -7.89
CA SER A 42 3.59 17.69 -8.90
C SER A 42 3.52 16.20 -8.58
N ILE A 43 2.71 15.45 -9.34
CA ILE A 43 2.64 13.98 -9.24
C ILE A 43 3.99 13.34 -9.59
N VAL A 44 4.68 13.87 -10.61
CA VAL A 44 5.98 13.37 -11.07
C VAL A 44 7.01 13.45 -9.94
N ASP A 45 6.92 14.47 -9.08
CA ASP A 45 7.81 14.63 -7.93
C ASP A 45 7.44 13.68 -6.77
N ILE A 46 6.17 13.29 -6.64
CA ILE A 46 5.68 12.43 -5.54
C ILE A 46 6.15 10.98 -5.72
N ILE A 47 6.10 10.46 -6.95
CA ILE A 47 6.41 9.05 -7.27
C ILE A 47 7.78 8.61 -6.75
N PRO A 48 8.91 9.29 -7.03
CA PRO A 48 10.22 8.87 -6.53
C PRO A 48 10.32 8.96 -5.00
N LEU A 49 9.58 9.87 -4.36
CA LEU A 49 9.54 9.99 -2.90
C LEU A 49 8.79 8.82 -2.26
N ILE A 50 7.68 8.39 -2.85
CA ILE A 50 6.96 7.17 -2.44
C ILE A 50 7.86 5.95 -2.60
N LYS A 51 8.53 5.81 -3.76
CA LYS A 51 9.45 4.70 -4.01
C LYS A 51 10.54 4.62 -2.96
N THR A 52 11.20 5.74 -2.68
CA THR A 52 12.28 5.81 -1.68
C THR A 52 11.77 5.41 -0.30
N PHE A 53 10.63 5.97 0.12
CA PHE A 53 10.01 5.64 1.40
C PHE A 53 9.65 4.15 1.51
N GLY A 54 8.98 3.59 0.51
CA GLY A 54 8.59 2.19 0.52
C GLY A 54 9.78 1.24 0.45
N ASP A 55 10.81 1.54 -0.35
CA ASP A 55 12.04 0.74 -0.40
C ASP A 55 12.74 0.70 0.96
N ASP A 56 12.74 1.81 1.71
CA ASP A 56 13.32 1.85 3.05
C ASP A 56 12.48 1.11 4.09
N VAL A 57 11.15 1.17 3.99
CA VAL A 57 10.25 0.35 4.84
C VAL A 57 10.44 -1.13 4.53
N ALA A 58 10.56 -1.51 3.25
CA ALA A 58 10.77 -2.90 2.84
C ALA A 58 12.11 -3.46 3.34
N LYS A 59 13.18 -2.64 3.39
CA LYS A 59 14.45 -3.04 4.01
C LYS A 59 14.32 -3.28 5.51
N GLN A 60 13.51 -2.49 6.21
CA GLN A 60 13.29 -2.61 7.66
C GLN A 60 12.34 -3.76 8.02
N HIS A 61 11.41 -4.08 7.13
CA HIS A 61 10.38 -5.10 7.31
C HIS A 61 10.33 -6.06 6.11
N PRO A 62 11.39 -6.84 5.85
CA PRO A 62 11.53 -7.65 4.63
C PRO A 62 10.45 -8.72 4.47
N ASP A 63 9.87 -9.19 5.57
CA ASP A 63 8.87 -10.26 5.54
C ASP A 63 7.43 -9.75 5.46
N VAL A 64 7.21 -8.43 5.56
CA VAL A 64 5.87 -7.84 5.62
C VAL A 64 5.47 -7.28 4.25
N SER A 65 4.26 -7.63 3.80
CA SER A 65 3.60 -7.03 2.64
C SER A 65 2.83 -5.78 3.07
N PHE A 66 2.90 -4.70 2.28
CA PHE A 66 2.24 -3.44 2.64
C PHE A 66 1.92 -2.55 1.45
N MET A 67 0.95 -1.65 1.66
CA MET A 67 0.63 -0.54 0.78
C MET A 67 1.16 0.77 1.36
N VAL A 68 1.66 1.67 0.51
CA VAL A 68 1.95 3.06 0.90
C VAL A 68 0.71 3.94 0.66
N SER A 69 0.00 4.26 1.73
CA SER A 69 -1.08 5.25 1.69
C SER A 69 -0.50 6.66 1.59
N VAL A 70 -1.05 7.46 0.67
CA VAL A 70 -0.64 8.86 0.42
C VAL A 70 -1.80 9.78 0.75
N SER A 71 -1.64 10.60 1.77
CA SER A 71 -2.67 11.54 2.21
C SER A 71 -2.16 12.98 2.10
N VAL A 72 -2.98 13.88 1.56
CA VAL A 72 -2.63 15.30 1.52
C VAL A 72 -2.93 15.92 2.88
N VAL A 73 -1.97 16.67 3.42
CA VAL A 73 -2.15 17.37 4.69
C VAL A 73 -3.24 18.44 4.53
N LYS A 74 -4.15 18.52 5.52
CA LYS A 74 -5.19 19.56 5.58
C LYS A 74 -4.58 20.96 5.37
N GLY A 75 -5.17 21.73 4.46
CA GLY A 75 -4.70 23.07 4.11
C GLY A 75 -3.70 23.12 2.95
N SER A 76 -3.14 21.98 2.52
CA SER A 76 -2.34 21.91 1.29
C SER A 76 -3.25 21.79 0.05
N ARG A 77 -2.89 22.49 -1.03
CA ARG A 77 -3.57 22.35 -2.32
C ARG A 77 -3.02 21.13 -3.07
N LYS A 78 -3.87 20.13 -3.32
CA LYS A 78 -3.52 18.95 -4.11
C LYS A 78 -3.05 19.35 -5.52
N PRO A 79 -1.98 18.75 -6.06
CA PRO A 79 -1.59 18.96 -7.44
C PRO A 79 -2.63 18.38 -8.41
N ASN A 80 -2.69 18.94 -9.62
CA ASN A 80 -3.65 18.50 -10.64
C ASN A 80 -3.45 17.01 -10.97
N GLY A 81 -4.56 16.27 -11.05
CA GLY A 81 -4.55 14.84 -11.36
C GLY A 81 -4.26 13.91 -10.16
N PHE A 82 -3.98 14.45 -8.98
CA PHE A 82 -3.58 13.65 -7.82
C PHE A 82 -4.63 12.58 -7.46
N ASP A 83 -5.90 12.95 -7.37
CA ASP A 83 -6.96 12.02 -6.95
C ASP A 83 -7.15 10.88 -7.98
N LEU A 84 -6.93 11.14 -9.26
CA LEU A 84 -6.99 10.12 -10.31
C LEU A 84 -5.77 9.18 -10.23
N ALA A 85 -4.58 9.73 -10.04
CA ALA A 85 -3.36 8.92 -9.86
C ALA A 85 -3.44 8.06 -8.59
N ASN A 86 -3.92 8.64 -7.49
CA ASN A 86 -4.08 7.95 -6.21
C ASN A 86 -5.13 6.84 -6.27
N SER A 87 -6.24 7.03 -6.97
CA SER A 87 -7.30 6.00 -7.06
C SER A 87 -6.96 4.82 -7.97
N ARG A 88 -6.00 4.99 -8.89
CA ARG A 88 -5.61 3.97 -9.88
C ARG A 88 -4.23 3.36 -9.62
N ASN A 89 -3.71 3.50 -8.40
CA ASN A 89 -2.34 3.10 -8.07
C ASN A 89 -1.27 3.71 -9.01
N GLY A 90 -1.58 4.85 -9.65
CA GLY A 90 -0.67 5.58 -10.55
C GLY A 90 0.48 6.27 -9.83
N LEU A 91 0.51 6.20 -8.49
CA LEU A 91 1.58 6.68 -7.64
C LEU A 91 2.56 5.55 -7.21
N GLY A 92 2.29 4.28 -7.54
CA GLY A 92 3.11 3.14 -7.14
C GLY A 92 2.93 2.75 -5.66
N GLN A 93 1.70 2.82 -5.16
CA GLN A 93 1.35 2.63 -3.75
C GLN A 93 1.36 1.16 -3.34
N GLU A 94 1.02 0.28 -4.28
CA GLU A 94 0.87 -1.16 -4.04
C GLU A 94 2.13 -1.94 -4.46
N THR A 95 3.25 -1.27 -4.80
CA THR A 95 4.47 -1.91 -5.32
C THR A 95 5.05 -3.00 -4.40
N TRP A 96 4.85 -2.90 -3.08
CA TRP A 96 5.34 -3.85 -2.09
C TRP A 96 4.26 -4.82 -1.60
N MET A 97 3.08 -4.84 -2.25
CA MET A 97 2.02 -5.77 -1.94
C MET A 97 2.29 -7.12 -2.62
N ARG A 98 2.20 -8.20 -1.85
CA ARG A 98 2.26 -9.57 -2.33
C ARG A 98 0.86 -10.08 -2.60
N THR A 99 0.71 -10.94 -3.61
CA THR A 99 -0.51 -11.72 -3.82
C THR A 99 -0.42 -13.03 -3.04
N ILE A 100 -1.46 -13.32 -2.26
CA ILE A 100 -1.64 -14.55 -1.51
C ILE A 100 -2.80 -15.31 -2.15
N ASP A 101 -2.55 -16.54 -2.57
CA ASP A 101 -3.61 -17.44 -3.00
C ASP A 101 -4.40 -17.86 -1.78
N LYS A 102 -5.69 -17.51 -1.76
CA LYS A 102 -6.60 -18.08 -0.78
C LYS A 102 -6.82 -19.52 -1.20
N ALA A 103 -5.99 -20.43 -0.69
CA ALA A 103 -6.12 -21.85 -0.95
C ALA A 103 -7.59 -22.25 -0.77
N ASP A 104 -8.13 -22.92 -1.78
CA ASP A 104 -9.49 -23.43 -1.79
C ASP A 104 -9.81 -24.12 -0.45
N PRO A 105 -10.86 -23.72 0.28
CA PRO A 105 -11.25 -24.37 1.54
C PRO A 105 -11.55 -25.87 1.40
N SER A 106 -11.59 -26.42 0.18
CA SER A 106 -11.66 -27.87 -0.09
C SER A 106 -10.33 -28.63 0.08
N ARG A 107 -9.19 -27.94 0.22
CA ARG A 107 -7.90 -28.57 0.56
C ARG A 107 -7.90 -28.93 2.06
N PRO A 108 -7.61 -30.19 2.44
CA PRO A 108 -7.53 -30.57 3.85
C PRO A 108 -6.53 -29.67 4.56
N GLY A 109 -7.02 -28.92 5.55
CA GLY A 109 -6.24 -27.93 6.28
C GLY A 109 -5.03 -28.57 6.96
N TYR A 110 -3.98 -27.76 7.09
CA TYR A 110 -2.96 -28.00 8.11
C TYR A 110 -3.66 -28.30 9.46
N PRO A 111 -3.19 -29.32 10.20
CA PRO A 111 -3.84 -29.69 11.45
C PRO A 111 -3.78 -28.49 12.41
N ALA A 112 -4.97 -28.08 12.88
CA ALA A 112 -5.07 -27.24 14.06
C ALA A 112 -4.45 -28.03 15.22
N VAL A 113 -3.33 -27.54 15.75
CA VAL A 113 -2.80 -27.97 17.04
C VAL A 113 -3.60 -27.27 18.13
N ALA A 114 -4.48 -28.01 18.78
CA ALA A 114 -4.94 -27.79 20.15
C ALA A 114 -5.44 -29.12 20.72
#